data_AF-A0A9Q2XMI5-F1
#
_entry.id   AF-A0A9Q2XMI5-F1
#
_cell.length_a   1.000
_cell.length_b   1.000
_cell.length_c   1.000
_cell.angle_alpha   90.00
_cell.angle_beta   90.00
_cell.angle_gamma   90.00
#
_symmetry.space_group_name_H-M   'P 1'
#
loop_
_entity.id
_entity.type
_entity.pdbx_description
1 polymer ?
#
loop_
_entity_poly.entity_id
_entity_poly.type
_entity_poly.pdbx_seq_one_letter_code
_entity_poly.pdbx_strand_id
1 'polypeptide(L)'
;MEHETEHACALAGVMDALPLLADDLDEDDVAAALQQQGYSRRDAEKLTMFVPSAFSWVVLKRLGLESLPSHFTAYDQDDNAVRIPVAGQHYFTAALTLAYNTFENGWSTAVPRHTFECVAGRSSEMNAANKVLDKEGSLEGAEINTVELFRLSAEELLED
;
A
#
# COMPACT_ATOMS: atom_id res chain seq x y z
N MET A 1 -11.96 20.73 10.16
CA MET A 1 -10.79 21.45 9.64
C MET A 1 -9.48 20.72 9.94
N GLU A 2 -9.41 19.87 10.98
CA GLU A 2 -8.22 19.04 11.26
C GLU A 2 -8.03 17.89 10.23
N HIS A 3 -9.09 17.16 9.85
CA HIS A 3 -9.01 16.06 8.88
C HIS A 3 -8.52 16.41 7.46
N GLU A 4 -8.77 17.63 6.95
CA GLU A 4 -8.28 18.03 5.61
C GLU A 4 -6.76 18.18 5.58
N THR A 5 -6.15 18.52 6.72
CA THR A 5 -4.71 18.70 6.84
C THR A 5 -4.00 17.35 6.90
N GLU A 6 -4.55 16.38 7.65
CA GLU A 6 -4.03 15.00 7.69
C GLU A 6 -4.09 14.31 6.34
N HIS A 7 -5.20 14.44 5.60
CA HIS A 7 -5.34 13.81 4.29
C HIS A 7 -4.42 14.44 3.24
N ALA A 8 -4.24 15.76 3.27
CA ALA A 8 -3.30 16.45 2.39
C ALA A 8 -1.84 16.06 2.69
N CYS A 9 -1.47 15.94 3.98
CA CYS A 9 -0.17 15.42 4.39
C CYS A 9 0.02 13.95 3.96
N ALA A 10 -1.02 13.13 4.03
CA ALA A 10 -0.96 11.73 3.60
C ALA A 10 -0.74 11.61 2.09
N LEU A 11 -1.47 12.37 1.28
CA LEU A 11 -1.28 12.38 -0.17
C LEU A 11 0.12 12.88 -0.56
N ALA A 12 0.64 13.93 0.11
CA ALA A 12 2.01 14.38 -0.12
C ALA A 12 3.03 13.26 0.14
N GLY A 13 2.90 12.55 1.27
CA GLY A 13 3.74 11.39 1.58
C GLY A 13 3.67 10.28 0.53
N VAL A 14 2.46 9.97 0.03
CA VAL A 14 2.30 9.01 -1.06
C VAL A 14 3.04 9.48 -2.31
N MET A 15 2.89 10.74 -2.69
CA MET A 15 3.55 11.32 -3.87
C MET A 15 5.08 11.30 -3.75
N ASP A 16 5.63 11.55 -2.56
CA ASP A 16 7.07 11.48 -2.28
C ASP A 16 7.60 10.04 -2.31
N ALA A 17 6.79 9.07 -1.89
CA ALA A 17 7.15 7.65 -1.89
C ALA A 17 7.12 7.00 -3.28
N LEU A 18 6.24 7.46 -4.19
CA LEU A 18 6.09 6.87 -5.53
C LEU A 18 7.38 6.78 -6.35
N PRO A 19 8.21 7.83 -6.51
CA PRO A 19 9.45 7.71 -7.28
C PRO A 19 10.45 6.76 -6.63
N LEU A 20 10.48 6.68 -5.29
CA LEU A 20 11.37 5.77 -4.55
C LEU A 20 10.94 4.31 -4.74
N LEU A 21 9.63 4.06 -4.67
CA LEU A 21 9.03 2.73 -4.84
C LEU A 21 9.03 2.28 -6.30
N ALA A 22 9.04 3.20 -7.27
CA ALA A 22 9.16 2.85 -8.68
C ALA A 22 10.58 2.48 -9.10
N ASP A 23 11.57 2.85 -8.30
CA ASP A 23 12.97 2.47 -8.47
C ASP A 23 13.23 1.06 -7.92
N ASP A 24 14.39 0.49 -8.24
CA ASP A 24 14.81 -0.86 -7.83
C ASP A 24 15.45 -0.87 -6.42
N LEU A 25 15.01 0.02 -5.54
CA LEU A 25 15.44 0.08 -4.15
C LEU A 25 14.77 -1.03 -3.34
N ASP A 26 15.43 -1.57 -2.32
CA ASP A 26 14.74 -2.44 -1.36
C ASP A 26 13.87 -1.63 -0.38
N GLU A 27 13.06 -2.31 0.42
CA GLU A 27 12.14 -1.64 1.35
C GLU A 27 12.87 -0.80 2.43
N ASP A 28 14.05 -1.24 2.87
CA ASP A 28 14.84 -0.53 3.89
C ASP A 28 15.44 0.75 3.30
N ASP A 29 15.91 0.70 2.06
CA ASP A 29 16.43 1.84 1.32
C ASP A 29 15.34 2.89 1.04
N VAL A 30 14.12 2.45 0.69
CA VAL A 30 12.97 3.36 0.53
C VAL A 30 12.64 4.04 1.86
N ALA A 31 12.56 3.28 2.95
CA ALA A 31 12.26 3.83 4.27
C ALA A 31 13.37 4.79 4.75
N ALA A 32 14.63 4.49 4.47
CA ALA A 32 15.77 5.37 4.78
C ALA A 32 15.73 6.66 3.96
N ALA A 33 15.40 6.59 2.67
CA ALA A 33 15.26 7.76 1.81
C ALA A 33 14.12 8.68 2.27
N LEU A 34 12.97 8.12 2.65
CA LEU A 34 11.86 8.90 3.23
C LEU A 34 12.28 9.58 4.55
N GLN A 35 13.01 8.89 5.42
CA GLN A 35 13.54 9.50 6.64
C GLN A 35 14.51 10.66 6.37
N GLN A 36 15.35 10.54 5.33
CA GLN A 36 16.22 11.65 4.89
C GLN A 36 15.42 12.85 4.36
N GLN A 37 14.19 12.66 3.89
CA GLN A 37 13.26 13.71 3.50
C GLN A 37 12.50 14.33 4.69
N GLY A 38 12.68 13.80 5.91
CA GLY A 38 12.11 14.33 7.14
C GLY A 38 10.89 13.58 7.66
N TYR A 39 10.49 12.47 7.03
CA TYR A 39 9.46 11.59 7.57
C TYR A 39 9.96 10.88 8.84
N SER A 40 9.04 10.62 9.77
CA SER A 40 9.36 9.76 10.93
C SER A 40 9.63 8.32 10.46
N ARG A 41 10.33 7.52 11.28
CA ARG A 41 10.50 6.07 11.02
C ARG A 41 9.14 5.43 10.73
N ARG A 42 8.16 5.68 11.59
CA ARG A 42 6.81 5.11 11.50
C ARG A 42 6.13 5.45 10.19
N ASP A 43 6.18 6.73 9.77
CA ASP A 43 5.54 7.17 8.54
C ASP A 43 6.24 6.61 7.30
N ALA A 44 7.57 6.56 7.33
CA ALA A 44 8.36 5.96 6.27
C ALA A 44 8.02 4.48 6.07
N GLU A 45 7.95 3.69 7.16
CA GLU A 45 7.56 2.28 7.10
C GLU A 45 6.10 2.12 6.64
N LYS A 46 5.17 2.94 7.14
CA LYS A 46 3.75 2.95 6.70
C LYS A 46 3.66 3.21 5.19
N LEU A 47 4.39 4.20 4.66
CA LEU A 47 4.42 4.51 3.23
C LEU A 47 4.96 3.34 2.40
N THR A 48 6.08 2.74 2.82
CA THR A 48 6.70 1.60 2.14
C THR A 48 5.76 0.40 2.04
N MET A 49 5.00 0.09 3.11
CA MET A 49 4.08 -1.04 3.11
C MET A 49 2.74 -0.74 2.42
N PHE A 50 2.15 0.43 2.67
CA PHE A 50 0.78 0.72 2.25
C PHE A 50 0.66 1.15 0.80
N VAL A 51 1.64 1.88 0.26
CA VAL A 51 1.53 2.40 -1.12
C VAL A 51 1.50 1.26 -2.15
N PRO A 52 2.40 0.26 -2.11
CA PRO A 52 2.32 -0.88 -3.03
C PRO A 52 1.02 -1.68 -2.89
N SER A 53 0.59 -1.94 -1.65
CA SER A 53 -0.65 -2.68 -1.34
C SER A 53 -1.87 -1.95 -1.90
N ALA A 54 -1.99 -0.64 -1.67
CA ALA A 54 -3.10 0.15 -2.19
C ALA A 54 -3.16 0.15 -3.73
N PHE A 55 -2.02 0.25 -4.40
CA PHE A 55 -1.93 0.21 -5.85
C PHE A 55 -2.32 -1.16 -6.42
N SER A 56 -1.90 -2.24 -5.76
CA SER A 56 -2.25 -3.59 -6.21
C SER A 56 -3.71 -3.93 -6.02
N TRP A 57 -4.36 -3.46 -4.94
CA TRP A 57 -5.76 -3.73 -4.67
C TRP A 57 -6.69 -3.26 -5.79
N VAL A 58 -6.37 -2.14 -6.44
CA VAL A 58 -7.11 -1.66 -7.61
C VAL A 58 -7.04 -2.66 -8.77
N VAL A 59 -5.84 -3.18 -9.05
CA VAL A 59 -5.63 -4.17 -10.12
C VAL A 59 -6.29 -5.50 -9.76
N LEU A 60 -6.11 -5.98 -8.52
CA LEU A 60 -6.71 -7.24 -8.05
C LEU A 60 -8.24 -7.20 -8.15
N LYS A 61 -8.85 -6.07 -7.79
CA LYS A 61 -10.30 -5.91 -7.94
C LYS A 61 -10.73 -6.00 -9.41
N ARG A 62 -9.92 -5.45 -10.33
CA ARG A 62 -10.18 -5.53 -11.77
C ARG A 62 -9.99 -6.93 -12.35
N LEU A 63 -9.13 -7.73 -11.73
CA LEU A 63 -8.87 -9.13 -12.12
C LEU A 63 -9.94 -10.12 -11.61
N GLY A 64 -11.00 -9.64 -10.96
CA GLY A 64 -12.15 -10.47 -10.58
C GLY A 64 -12.16 -10.92 -9.13
N LEU A 65 -11.29 -10.36 -8.28
CA LEU A 65 -11.29 -10.68 -6.85
C LEU A 65 -12.64 -10.31 -6.21
N GLU A 66 -13.25 -11.27 -5.51
CA GLU A 66 -14.61 -11.15 -4.99
C GLU A 66 -14.68 -10.02 -3.95
N SER A 67 -13.76 -10.05 -2.99
CA SER A 67 -13.66 -9.07 -1.91
C SER A 67 -12.21 -8.67 -1.65
N LEU A 68 -12.03 -7.44 -1.18
CA LEU A 68 -10.75 -6.97 -0.64
C LEU A 68 -10.84 -6.98 0.89
N PRO A 69 -9.75 -7.30 1.61
CA PRO A 69 -9.74 -7.29 3.06
C PRO A 69 -10.14 -5.93 3.63
N SER A 70 -10.87 -5.93 4.75
CA SER A 70 -11.21 -4.69 5.48
C SER A 70 -10.16 -4.26 6.51
N HIS A 71 -9.10 -5.07 6.67
CA HIS A 71 -8.05 -4.84 7.65
C HIS A 71 -6.75 -5.50 7.21
N PHE A 72 -5.65 -5.01 7.77
CA PHE A 72 -4.37 -5.71 7.84
C PHE A 72 -4.27 -6.50 9.15
N THR A 73 -3.31 -7.42 9.21
CA THR A 73 -2.92 -8.11 10.44
C THR A 73 -1.54 -7.62 10.84
N ALA A 74 -1.38 -7.19 12.08
CA ALA A 74 -0.09 -6.87 12.68
C ALA A 74 0.01 -7.57 14.04
N TYR A 75 1.17 -7.53 14.68
CA TYR A 75 1.40 -8.23 15.93
C TYR A 75 1.72 -7.23 17.05
N ASP A 76 1.11 -7.44 18.23
CA ASP A 76 1.42 -6.67 19.43
C ASP A 76 2.73 -7.16 20.09
N GLN A 77 3.12 -6.54 21.20
CA GLN A 77 4.35 -6.91 21.92
C GLN A 77 4.34 -8.34 22.50
N ASP A 78 3.16 -8.94 22.63
CA ASP A 78 2.94 -10.29 23.13
C ASP A 78 2.76 -11.32 21.99
N ASP A 79 3.07 -10.92 20.74
CA ASP A 79 2.93 -11.73 19.51
C ASP A 79 1.48 -12.14 19.19
N ASN A 80 0.50 -11.40 19.70
CA ASN A 80 -0.90 -11.62 19.33
C ASN A 80 -1.24 -10.89 18.05
N ALA A 81 -1.94 -11.58 17.15
CA ALA A 81 -2.47 -10.99 15.93
C ALA A 81 -3.56 -9.96 16.22
N VAL A 82 -3.34 -8.73 15.79
CA VAL A 82 -4.25 -7.58 15.92
C VAL A 82 -4.74 -7.15 14.55
N ARG A 83 -6.05 -6.89 14.45
CA ARG A 83 -6.70 -6.40 13.23
C ARG A 83 -6.56 -4.88 13.12
N ILE A 84 -5.86 -4.41 12.10
CA ILE A 84 -5.64 -3.00 11.82
C ILE A 84 -6.61 -2.54 10.73
N PRO A 85 -7.65 -1.74 11.03
CA PRO A 85 -8.64 -1.35 10.03
C PRO A 85 -8.02 -0.50 8.92
N VAL A 86 -8.21 -0.89 7.66
CA VAL A 86 -7.65 -0.13 6.53
C VAL A 86 -8.23 1.29 6.43
N ALA A 87 -9.48 1.47 6.86
CA ALA A 87 -10.17 2.75 6.85
C ALA A 87 -9.52 3.80 7.75
N GLY A 88 -8.78 3.39 8.79
CA GLY A 88 -8.05 4.29 9.68
C GLY A 88 -6.63 4.60 9.20
N GLN A 89 -6.15 3.97 8.12
CA GLN A 89 -4.77 4.14 7.65
C GLN A 89 -4.73 5.25 6.58
N HIS A 90 -4.37 6.46 6.99
CA HIS A 90 -4.42 7.65 6.12
C HIS A 90 -3.54 7.52 4.86
N TYR A 91 -2.31 7.02 4.98
CA TYR A 91 -1.45 6.79 3.81
C TYR A 91 -2.04 5.74 2.85
N PHE A 92 -2.61 4.67 3.39
CA PHE A 92 -3.26 3.63 2.58
C PHE A 92 -4.47 4.17 1.82
N THR A 93 -5.38 4.87 2.51
CA THR A 93 -6.60 5.42 1.89
C THR A 93 -6.30 6.51 0.86
N ALA A 94 -5.29 7.35 1.10
CA ALA A 94 -4.80 8.32 0.14
C ALA A 94 -4.20 7.63 -1.10
N ALA A 95 -3.35 6.61 -0.90
CA ALA A 95 -2.76 5.84 -1.98
C ALA A 95 -3.81 5.08 -2.80
N LEU A 96 -4.82 4.48 -2.14
CA LEU A 96 -5.89 3.74 -2.80
C LEU A 96 -6.74 4.67 -3.67
N THR A 97 -7.05 5.86 -3.15
CA THR A 97 -7.80 6.89 -3.88
C THR A 97 -7.01 7.37 -5.10
N LEU A 98 -5.71 7.64 -4.94
CA LEU A 98 -4.83 8.02 -6.05
C LEU A 98 -4.73 6.91 -7.10
N ALA A 99 -4.53 5.67 -6.67
CA ALA A 99 -4.41 4.52 -7.54
C ALA A 99 -5.69 4.27 -8.34
N TYR A 100 -6.85 4.30 -7.67
CA TYR A 100 -8.16 4.12 -8.31
C TYR A 100 -8.40 5.19 -9.38
N ASN A 101 -8.20 6.46 -9.03
CA ASN A 101 -8.38 7.56 -9.97
C ASN A 101 -7.43 7.48 -11.16
N THR A 102 -6.16 7.10 -10.93
CA THR A 102 -5.17 6.93 -12.00
C THR A 102 -5.55 5.78 -12.93
N PHE A 103 -5.99 4.65 -12.37
CA PHE A 103 -6.34 3.47 -13.14
C PHE A 103 -7.62 3.66 -13.96
N GLU A 104 -8.66 4.29 -13.38
CA GLU A 104 -9.96 4.48 -14.04
C GLU A 104 -9.99 5.69 -14.99
N ASN A 105 -9.33 6.79 -14.63
CA ASN A 105 -9.39 8.04 -15.41
C ASN A 105 -8.16 8.28 -16.31
N GLY A 106 -7.19 7.37 -16.27
CA GLY A 106 -6.01 7.40 -17.12
C GLY A 106 -4.77 8.00 -16.45
N TRP A 107 -3.63 7.76 -17.11
CA TRP A 107 -2.30 8.07 -16.61
C TRP A 107 -2.03 9.58 -16.59
N SER A 108 -1.30 10.04 -15.59
CA SER A 108 -0.88 11.43 -15.45
C SER A 108 0.65 11.54 -15.49
N THR A 109 1.17 12.76 -15.61
CA THR A 109 2.61 13.02 -15.42
C THR A 109 3.05 12.69 -13.99
N ALA A 110 2.16 12.87 -13.01
CA ALA A 110 2.42 12.60 -11.61
C ALA A 110 2.49 11.09 -11.30
N VAL A 111 1.66 10.30 -11.98
CA VAL A 111 1.66 8.83 -11.88
C VAL A 111 1.61 8.23 -13.30
N PRO A 112 2.77 8.13 -13.97
CA PRO A 112 2.86 7.44 -15.25
C PRO A 112 2.53 5.95 -15.11
N ARG A 113 2.12 5.32 -16.22
CA ARG A 113 1.81 3.89 -16.24
C ARG A 113 2.94 3.01 -15.70
N HIS A 114 4.19 3.29 -16.10
CA HIS A 114 5.34 2.49 -15.64
C HIS A 114 5.53 2.58 -14.12
N THR A 115 5.38 3.78 -13.54
CA THR A 115 5.44 4.01 -12.09
C THR A 115 4.36 3.20 -11.39
N PHE A 116 3.13 3.24 -11.91
CA PHE A 116 2.01 2.46 -11.36
C PHE A 116 2.32 0.96 -11.38
N GLU A 117 2.78 0.43 -12.51
CA GLU A 117 3.11 -0.99 -12.69
C GLU A 117 4.24 -1.43 -11.76
N CYS A 118 5.33 -0.65 -11.66
CA CYS A 118 6.43 -0.94 -10.73
C CYS A 118 5.95 -0.94 -9.27
N VAL A 119 5.23 0.09 -8.85
CA VAL A 119 4.75 0.23 -7.46
C VAL A 119 3.78 -0.90 -7.09
N ALA A 120 2.78 -1.18 -7.94
CA ALA A 120 1.83 -2.27 -7.70
C ALA A 120 2.53 -3.64 -7.64
N GLY A 121 3.53 -3.84 -8.50
CA GLY A 121 4.32 -5.06 -8.60
C GLY A 121 5.15 -5.40 -7.35
N ARG A 122 5.43 -4.42 -6.49
CA ARG A 122 6.15 -4.63 -5.23
C ARG A 122 5.30 -5.24 -4.13
N SER A 123 3.97 -5.22 -4.26
CA SER A 123 3.10 -5.74 -3.20
C SER A 123 3.15 -7.27 -3.11
N SER A 124 3.01 -7.76 -1.88
CA SER A 124 2.91 -9.20 -1.59
C SER A 124 1.68 -9.82 -2.26
N GLU A 125 0.58 -9.07 -2.34
CA GLU A 125 -0.70 -9.50 -2.89
C GLU A 125 -0.62 -9.63 -4.41
N MET A 126 0.03 -8.66 -5.08
CA MET A 126 0.30 -8.77 -6.53
C MET A 126 1.25 -9.92 -6.83
N ASN A 127 2.28 -10.13 -6.01
CA ASN A 127 3.17 -11.29 -6.17
C ASN A 127 2.40 -12.62 -6.04
N ALA A 128 1.49 -12.73 -5.07
CA ALA A 128 0.62 -13.90 -4.92
C ALA A 128 -0.33 -14.08 -6.12
N ALA A 129 -0.94 -12.99 -6.60
CA ALA A 129 -1.78 -12.99 -7.79
C ALA A 129 -1.01 -13.42 -9.06
N ASN A 130 0.17 -12.86 -9.29
CA ASN A 130 1.03 -13.22 -10.43
C ASN A 130 1.37 -14.71 -10.43
N LYS A 131 1.68 -15.30 -9.27
CA LYS A 131 1.91 -16.77 -9.16
C LYS A 131 0.72 -17.62 -9.60
N VAL A 132 -0.52 -17.12 -9.47
CA VAL A 132 -1.72 -17.79 -9.97
C VAL A 132 -1.85 -17.61 -11.48
N LEU A 133 -1.69 -16.37 -11.95
CA LEU A 133 -1.83 -16.00 -13.36
C LEU A 133 -0.76 -16.66 -14.24
N ASP A 134 0.49 -16.77 -13.74
CA ASP A 134 1.60 -17.44 -14.43
C ASP A 134 1.36 -18.93 -14.68
N LYS A 135 0.43 -19.53 -13.92
CA LYS A 135 -0.01 -20.92 -14.07
C LYS A 135 -1.30 -21.02 -14.91
N GLU A 136 -1.62 -19.97 -15.67
CA GLU A 136 -2.86 -19.83 -16.45
C GLU A 136 -4.12 -19.93 -15.57
N GLY A 137 -3.99 -19.64 -14.27
CA GLY A 137 -5.10 -19.58 -13.33
C GLY A 137 -5.93 -18.31 -13.49
N SER A 138 -7.04 -18.24 -12.76
CA SER A 138 -7.91 -17.06 -12.70
C SER A 138 -8.10 -16.61 -11.24
N LEU A 139 -8.28 -15.30 -11.05
CA LEU A 139 -8.62 -14.68 -9.77
C LEU A 139 -10.13 -14.38 -9.66
N GLU A 140 -10.91 -14.73 -10.69
CA GLU A 140 -12.36 -14.52 -10.70
C GLU A 140 -13.02 -15.30 -9.55
N GLY A 141 -13.69 -14.58 -8.65
CA GLY A 141 -14.34 -15.18 -7.47
C GLY A 141 -13.35 -15.66 -6.40
N ALA A 142 -12.06 -15.31 -6.50
CA ALA A 142 -11.09 -15.61 -5.46
C ALA A 142 -11.16 -14.60 -4.32
N GLU A 143 -10.74 -15.04 -3.13
CA GLU A 143 -10.50 -14.19 -1.96
C GLU A 143 -8.99 -14.18 -1.66
N ILE A 144 -8.51 -13.07 -1.08
CA ILE A 144 -7.17 -13.00 -0.51
C ILE A 144 -7.25 -12.91 1.01
N ASN A 145 -6.31 -13.56 1.69
CA ASN A 145 -6.10 -13.33 3.11
C ASN A 145 -5.61 -11.89 3.35
N THR A 146 -5.73 -11.44 4.59
CA THR A 146 -5.20 -10.14 5.03
C THR A 146 -3.70 -10.11 4.86
N VAL A 147 -3.15 -8.95 4.48
CA VAL A 147 -1.70 -8.73 4.52
C VAL A 147 -1.22 -8.70 5.96
N GLU A 148 -0.13 -9.42 6.22
CA GLU A 148 0.56 -9.41 7.50
C GLU A 148 1.68 -8.35 7.47
N LEU A 149 1.69 -7.46 8.47
CA LEU A 149 2.64 -6.37 8.61
C LEU A 149 3.62 -6.70 9.73
N PHE A 150 4.92 -6.72 9.39
CA PHE A 150 5.98 -7.13 10.32
C PHE A 150 6.96 -6.01 10.69
N ARG A 151 6.94 -4.88 9.97
CA ARG A 151 7.90 -3.76 10.19
C ARG A 151 7.50 -2.85 11.35
N LEU A 152 6.22 -2.83 11.71
CA LEU A 152 5.64 -2.02 12.78
C LEU A 152 4.78 -2.90 13.68
N SER A 153 4.79 -2.61 14.98
CA SER A 153 3.88 -3.27 15.91
C SER A 153 2.44 -2.81 15.69
N ALA A 154 1.48 -3.57 16.23
CA ALA A 154 0.08 -3.19 16.20
C ALA A 154 -0.18 -1.81 16.84
N GLU A 155 0.51 -1.49 17.93
CA GLU A 155 0.40 -0.20 18.62
C GLU A 155 0.88 0.95 17.72
N GLU A 156 2.05 0.79 17.07
CA GLU A 156 2.58 1.81 16.15
C GLU A 156 1.64 2.07 14.95
N LEU A 157 0.84 1.08 14.55
CA LEU A 157 -0.11 1.20 13.45
C LEU A 157 -1.46 1.82 13.87
N LEU A 158 -1.81 1.69 15.15
CA LEU A 158 -3.03 2.25 15.74
C LEU A 158 -2.84 3.65 16.30
N GLU A 159 -1.59 4.10 16.46
CA GLU A 159 -1.26 5.48 16.79
C GLU A 159 -1.32 6.39 15.54
N ASP A 160 -1.93 7.58 15.74
CA ASP A 160 -2.00 8.67 14.76
C ASP A 160 -0.65 9.40 14.62
#